data_AF-A0A841GXW2-F1
#
_entry.id   AF-A0A841GXW2-F1
#
_cell.length_a   1.000
_cell.length_b   1.000
_cell.length_c   1.000
_cell.angle_alpha   90.00
_cell.angle_beta   90.00
_cell.angle_gamma   90.00
#
_symmetry.space_group_name_H-M   'P 1'
#
loop_
_entity.id
_entity.type
_entity.pdbx_description
1 polymer ?
#
loop_
_entity_poly.entity_id
_entity_poly.type
_entity_poly.pdbx_seq_one_letter_code
_entity_poly.pdbx_strand_id
1 'polypeptide(L)' 'MIGTWAEPQRPIAPVAETEPIADEVDNGLAPYPAWNGYDLDCSDMDRPVRVDGPDPHRLDRDNDGVGCESR' A
#
# COMPACT_ATOMS: atom_id res chain seq x y z
N MET A 1 13.71 46.11 32.71
CA MET A 1 13.72 44.78 32.07
C MET A 1 12.28 44.43 31.75
N ILE A 2 11.92 44.32 30.46
CA ILE A 2 11.09 43.30 29.80
C ILE A 2 10.78 43.84 28.39
N GLY A 3 11.41 43.28 27.36
CA GLY A 3 11.15 43.65 25.97
C GLY A 3 9.88 42.96 25.49
N THR A 4 8.97 43.71 24.88
CA THR A 4 7.81 43.15 24.16
C THR A 4 8.24 42.89 22.73
N TRP A 5 8.74 41.68 22.46
CA TRP A 5 8.89 41.19 21.10
C TRP A 5 7.51 40.71 20.64
N ALA A 6 6.91 41.39 19.68
CA ALA A 6 5.71 40.90 19.01
C ALA A 6 6.14 39.91 17.93
N GLU A 7 5.89 38.62 18.16
CA GLU A 7 6.07 37.56 17.16
C GLU A 7 5.15 37.87 15.96
N PRO A 8 5.64 37.88 14.69
CA PRO A 8 4.74 37.94 13.56
C PRO A 8 4.01 36.61 13.48
N GLN A 9 2.72 36.61 13.83
CA GLN A 9 1.85 35.47 13.60
C GLN A 9 1.83 35.20 12.09
N ARG A 10 2.54 34.16 11.66
CA ARG A 10 2.48 33.67 10.28
C ARG A 10 1.01 33.33 9.99
N PRO A 11 0.40 33.84 8.92
CA PRO A 11 -0.91 33.34 8.53
C PRO A 11 -0.75 31.86 8.21
N ILE A 12 -1.43 31.01 8.98
CA ILE A 12 -1.69 29.63 8.58
C ILE A 12 -2.52 29.72 7.31
N ALA A 13 -1.87 29.49 6.16
CA ALA A 13 -2.61 29.26 4.93
C ALA A 13 -3.59 28.12 5.19
N PRO A 14 -4.86 28.19 4.73
CA PRO A 14 -5.67 27.00 4.68
C PRO A 14 -4.90 26.02 3.81
N VAL A 15 -4.52 24.87 4.37
CA VAL A 15 -4.19 23.71 3.56
C VAL A 15 -5.45 23.43 2.76
N ALA A 16 -5.50 23.97 1.54
CA ALA A 16 -6.50 23.63 0.57
C ALA A 16 -6.22 22.16 0.24
N GLU A 17 -6.84 21.29 1.03
CA GLU A 17 -7.03 19.89 0.74
C GLU A 17 -7.88 19.88 -0.53
N THR A 18 -7.21 20.02 -1.67
CA THR A 18 -7.82 19.63 -2.93
C THR A 18 -7.71 18.12 -2.92
N GLU A 19 -8.73 17.50 -2.34
CA GLU A 19 -9.01 16.09 -2.56
C GLU A 19 -8.91 15.83 -4.07
N PRO A 20 -8.22 14.78 -4.52
CA PRO A 20 -8.28 14.44 -5.93
C PRO A 20 -9.74 14.10 -6.24
N ILE A 21 -10.39 15.00 -6.99
CA ILE A 21 -11.63 14.70 -7.68
C ILE A 21 -11.35 13.50 -8.58
N ALA A 22 -11.77 12.31 -8.15
CA ALA A 22 -11.74 11.10 -8.97
C ALA A 22 -12.87 11.20 -10.00
N ASP A 23 -12.75 12.16 -10.91
CA ASP A 23 -13.53 12.27 -12.13
C ASP A 23 -12.52 12.27 -13.27
N GLU A 24 -12.08 11.07 -13.65
CA GLU A 24 -11.88 10.68 -15.05
C GLU A 24 -11.54 9.19 -15.09
N VAL A 25 -12.34 8.45 -15.84
CA VAL A 25 -12.13 7.03 -16.16
C VAL A 25 -10.98 6.96 -17.17
N ASP A 26 -9.75 7.14 -16.69
CA ASP A 26 -8.54 6.96 -17.50
C ASP A 26 -8.26 5.47 -17.71
N ASN A 27 -8.70 4.98 -18.87
CA ASN A 27 -8.28 3.69 -19.42
C ASN A 27 -6.80 3.81 -19.87
N GLY A 28 -5.83 3.62 -18.96
CA GLY A 28 -4.44 3.88 -19.37
C GLY A 28 -3.32 3.17 -18.61
N LEU A 29 -3.30 3.17 -17.28
CA LEU A 29 -2.28 2.47 -16.51
C LEU A 29 -2.93 1.83 -15.29
N ALA A 30 -3.22 0.52 -15.36
CA ALA A 30 -3.28 -0.23 -14.12
C ALA A 30 -1.87 -0.16 -13.49
N PRO A 31 -1.68 0.41 -12.28
CA PRO A 31 -0.38 0.39 -11.60
C PRO A 31 0.02 -1.01 -11.12
N TYR A 32 -0.68 -2.06 -11.57
CA TYR A 32 -0.42 -3.44 -11.25
C TYR A 32 -0.23 -4.22 -12.55
N PRO A 33 0.78 -5.11 -12.62
CA PRO A 33 0.90 -6.00 -13.76
C PRO A 33 -0.45 -6.69 -13.94
N ALA A 34 -0.98 -6.66 -15.16
CA ALA A 34 -2.13 -7.45 -15.54
C ALA A 34 -1.86 -8.86 -15.03
N TRP A 35 -2.63 -9.29 -14.03
CA TRP A 35 -2.57 -10.61 -13.41
C TRP A 35 -2.71 -11.62 -14.55
N ASN A 36 -1.56 -12.01 -15.11
CA ASN A 36 -1.42 -13.15 -15.97
C ASN A 36 -1.84 -14.30 -15.06
N GLY A 37 -3.10 -14.71 -15.18
CA GLY A 37 -3.82 -15.61 -14.29
C GLY A 37 -3.26 -17.04 -14.23
N TYR A 38 -1.95 -17.14 -14.08
CA TYR A 38 -1.30 -18.25 -13.43
C TYR A 38 -1.79 -18.26 -11.99
N ASP A 39 -2.52 -19.31 -11.67
CA ASP A 39 -2.88 -19.72 -10.33
C ASP A 39 -1.61 -20.12 -9.60
N LEU A 40 -0.86 -19.13 -9.11
CA LEU A 40 0.30 -19.41 -8.29
C LEU A 40 -0.18 -20.07 -6.99
N ASP A 41 0.19 -21.34 -6.81
CA ASP A 41 -0.17 -22.15 -5.65
C ASP A 41 1.04 -22.94 -5.11
N CYS A 42 0.84 -23.65 -4.01
CA CYS A 42 1.94 -24.37 -3.34
C CYS A 42 2.46 -25.58 -4.13
N SER A 43 1.74 -26.04 -5.16
CA SER A 43 2.21 -27.07 -6.09
C SER A 43 3.25 -26.52 -7.06
N ASP A 44 3.31 -25.20 -7.26
CA ASP A 44 4.34 -24.54 -8.07
C ASP A 44 5.65 -24.33 -7.31
N MET A 45 5.67 -24.58 -6.00
CA MET A 45 6.78 -24.25 -5.11
C MET A 45 7.27 -25.50 -4.37
N ASP A 46 8.54 -25.88 -4.57
CA ASP A 46 9.13 -27.02 -3.84
C ASP A 46 9.59 -26.67 -2.40
N ARG A 47 9.33 -25.44 -1.93
CA ARG A 47 9.88 -24.88 -0.69
C ARG A 47 8.94 -23.87 -0.04
N PRO A 48 9.03 -23.69 1.30
CA PRO A 48 8.34 -22.60 1.99
C PRO A 48 8.79 -21.24 1.47
N VAL A 49 7.84 -20.32 1.39
CA VAL A 49 8.05 -18.94 0.93
C VAL A 49 7.75 -17.95 2.04
N ARG A 50 8.44 -16.81 2.05
CA ARG A 50 8.05 -15.71 2.93
C ARG A 50 6.93 -14.91 2.29
N VAL A 51 5.89 -14.64 3.07
CA VAL A 51 4.76 -13.82 2.65
C VAL A 51 4.84 -12.50 3.42
N ASP A 52 5.44 -11.51 2.77
CA ASP A 52 5.56 -10.16 3.30
C ASP A 52 4.55 -9.26 2.57
N GLY A 53 3.37 -9.06 3.17
CA GLY A 53 2.34 -8.16 2.65
C GLY A 53 1.07 -8.88 2.16
N PRO A 54 0.34 -8.31 1.19
CA PRO A 54 -0.89 -8.90 0.67
C PRO A 54 -0.63 -10.30 0.09
N ASP A 55 -1.49 -11.26 0.45
CA ASP A 55 -1.43 -12.64 -0.02
C ASP A 55 -2.60 -12.96 -0.97
N PRO A 56 -2.58 -12.44 -2.21
CA PRO A 56 -3.69 -12.63 -3.16
C PRO A 56 -3.80 -14.09 -3.63
N HIS A 57 -2.72 -14.86 -3.50
CA HIS A 57 -2.64 -16.28 -3.86
C HIS A 57 -2.96 -17.21 -2.69
N ARG A 58 -3.15 -16.65 -1.49
CA ARG A 58 -3.52 -17.39 -0.27
C ARG A 58 -2.50 -18.50 0.07
N LEU A 59 -1.23 -18.23 -0.17
CA LEU A 59 -0.12 -19.14 0.11
C LEU A 59 0.12 -19.34 1.61
N ASP A 60 -0.16 -18.31 2.42
CA ASP A 60 -0.05 -18.31 3.88
C ASP A 60 -1.47 -18.23 4.48
N ARG A 61 -2.12 -19.40 4.56
CA ARG A 61 -3.52 -19.50 5.01
C ARG A 61 -3.67 -19.17 6.49
N ASP A 62 -2.65 -19.42 7.28
CA ASP A 62 -2.62 -19.25 8.73
C ASP A 62 -2.00 -17.92 9.20
N ASN A 63 -1.50 -17.10 8.28
CA ASN A 63 -1.06 -15.72 8.48
C ASN A 63 0.07 -15.58 9.50
N ASP A 64 1.05 -16.46 9.42
CA ASP A 64 2.23 -16.41 10.29
C ASP A 64 3.48 -15.85 9.58
N GLY A 65 3.33 -15.49 8.30
CA GLY A 65 4.38 -14.97 7.43
C GLY A 65 5.11 -16.02 6.60
N VAL A 66 4.72 -17.30 6.68
CA VAL A 66 5.35 -18.40 5.93
C VAL A 66 4.31 -19.15 5.11
N GLY A 67 4.37 -18.97 3.80
CA GLY A 67 3.50 -19.67 2.86
C GLY A 67 4.04 -21.05 2.47
N CYS A 68 3.12 -21.93 2.09
CA CYS A 68 3.42 -23.26 1.54
C CYS A 68 4.31 -24.16 2.42
N GLU A 69 4.22 -23.97 3.73
CA GLU A 69 4.87 -24.86 4.68
C GLU A 69 4.09 -26.17 4.89
N SER A 70 4.82 -27.24 5.14
CA SER A 70 4.25 -28.56 5.43
C SER A 70 3.75 -28.62 6.88
N ARG A 71 2.64 -27.94 7.18
CA ARG A 71 1.94 -27.99 8.48
C ARG A 71 0.90 -29.10 8.56
#